data_AF-A0A965GC84-F1
#
_entry.id   AF-A0A965GC84-F1
#
_cell.length_a   1.000
_cell.length_b   1.000
_cell.length_c   1.000
_cell.angle_alpha   90.00
_cell.angle_beta   90.00
_cell.angle_gamma   90.00
#
_symmetry.space_group_name_H-M   'P 1'
#
loop_
_entity.id
_entity.type
_entity.pdbx_description
1 polymer ?
#
loop_
_entity_poly.entity_id
_entity_poly.type
_entity_poly.pdbx_seq_one_letter_code
_entity_poly.pdbx_strand_id
1 'polypeptide(L)'
;MATVGLALLSFKGFTIGLGELSVLLSALFFAFHILGLGKWSEKFPTYPLTIVQLGTIALLTSILAVIDKGYEPPNTNQEWKATIFTAILATSIAFLIQTWSQSKMDATVVAVVLTLEVVFAALFAVIAGQESLTIKATIGGALIFAAMLLMQVRQSNLESNQATQ
;
A
#
# COMPACT_ATOMS: atom_id res chain seq x y z
N MET A 1 -19.33 -1.48 5.15
CA MET A 1 -19.11 -2.90 4.79
C MET A 1 -17.72 -3.38 5.22
N ALA A 2 -16.62 -2.75 4.79
CA ALA A 2 -15.29 -3.01 5.38
C ALA A 2 -15.25 -2.78 6.90
N THR A 3 -15.95 -1.75 7.39
CA THR A 3 -16.17 -1.49 8.82
C THR A 3 -16.94 -2.61 9.54
N VAL A 4 -17.86 -3.28 8.84
CA VAL A 4 -18.68 -4.37 9.37
C VAL A 4 -17.89 -5.69 9.34
N GLY A 5 -17.05 -5.90 8.31
CA GLY A 5 -16.12 -7.02 8.23
C GLY A 5 -15.02 -6.95 9.29
N LEU A 6 -14.50 -5.75 9.57
CA LEU A 6 -13.58 -5.49 10.68
C LEU A 6 -14.29 -5.73 12.04
N ALA A 7 -15.53 -5.29 12.18
CA ALA A 7 -16.33 -5.55 13.38
C ALA A 7 -16.56 -7.06 13.62
N LEU A 8 -16.92 -7.82 12.57
CA LEU A 8 -17.16 -9.26 12.67
C LEU A 8 -15.88 -10.07 12.98
N LEU A 9 -14.71 -9.65 12.47
CA LEU A 9 -13.43 -10.27 12.80
C LEU A 9 -12.96 -9.92 14.23
N SER A 10 -13.38 -8.77 14.74
CA SER A 10 -13.06 -8.24 16.09
C SER A 10 -14.02 -8.73 17.19
N PHE A 11 -15.07 -9.52 16.85
CA PHE A 11 -16.00 -10.09 17.84
C PHE A 11 -15.41 -11.30 18.58
N LYS A 12 -14.32 -11.05 19.31
CA LYS A 12 -13.82 -11.85 20.43
C LYS A 12 -13.12 -10.93 21.46
N GLY A 13 -13.73 -9.77 21.74
CA GLY A 13 -13.24 -8.80 22.73
C GLY A 13 -13.07 -7.42 22.12
N PHE A 14 -13.82 -6.44 22.63
CA PHE A 14 -13.80 -5.05 22.20
C PHE A 14 -12.53 -4.37 22.72
N THR A 15 -11.40 -4.66 22.10
CA THR A 15 -10.18 -3.89 22.29
C THR A 15 -9.62 -3.63 20.91
N ILE A 16 -9.94 -2.45 20.37
CA ILE A 16 -9.21 -1.92 19.23
C ILE A 16 -7.77 -1.82 19.69
N GLY A 17 -6.90 -2.67 19.16
CA GLY A 17 -5.49 -2.61 19.44
C GLY A 17 -4.92 -1.31 18.89
N LEU A 18 -3.86 -0.83 19.53
CA LEU A 18 -3.10 0.33 19.04
C LEU A 18 -2.58 0.11 17.60
N GLY A 19 -2.39 -1.16 17.21
CA GLY A 19 -2.01 -1.55 15.85
C GLY A 19 -3.07 -1.20 14.80
N GLU A 20 -4.34 -1.57 14.99
CA GLU A 20 -5.39 -1.29 14.00
C GLU A 20 -5.61 0.21 13.80
N LEU A 21 -5.53 0.99 14.87
CA LEU A 21 -5.67 2.45 14.79
C LEU A 21 -4.49 3.09 14.03
N SER A 22 -3.27 2.56 14.23
CA SER A 22 -2.07 3.02 13.52
C SER A 22 -2.12 2.69 12.02
N VAL A 23 -2.65 1.51 11.66
CA VAL A 23 -2.85 1.11 10.25
C VAL A 23 -3.89 2.00 9.57
N LEU A 24 -5.02 2.29 10.23
CA LEU A 24 -6.05 3.16 9.70
C LEU A 24 -5.53 4.59 9.48
N LEU A 25 -4.76 5.10 10.45
CA LEU A 25 -4.12 6.40 10.34
C LEU A 25 -3.11 6.45 9.18
N SER A 26 -2.27 5.42 9.04
CA SER A 26 -1.32 5.28 7.93
C SER A 26 -2.02 5.29 6.57
N ALA A 27 -3.10 4.51 6.43
CA ALA A 27 -3.88 4.46 5.19
C ALA A 27 -4.47 5.82 4.80
N LEU A 28 -4.93 6.60 5.79
CA LEU A 28 -5.47 7.95 5.56
C LEU A 28 -4.38 8.93 5.08
N PHE A 29 -3.20 8.92 5.69
CA PHE A 29 -2.07 9.72 5.23
C PHE A 29 -1.61 9.30 3.83
N PHE A 30 -1.58 8.00 3.54
CA PHE A 30 -1.22 7.49 2.22
C PHE A 30 -2.23 7.92 1.15
N ALA A 31 -3.53 7.90 1.45
CA ALA A 31 -4.57 8.41 0.55
C ALA A 31 -4.37 9.90 0.24
N PHE A 32 -4.08 10.73 1.25
CA PHE A 32 -3.74 12.14 1.02
C PHE A 32 -2.47 12.30 0.19
N HIS A 33 -1.46 11.47 0.40
CA HIS A 33 -0.25 11.47 -0.42
C HIS A 33 -0.55 11.18 -1.89
N ILE A 34 -1.37 10.16 -2.19
CA ILE A 34 -1.81 9.82 -3.56
C ILE A 34 -2.54 10.99 -4.22
N LEU A 35 -3.50 11.60 -3.53
CA LEU A 35 -4.29 12.71 -4.07
C LEU A 35 -3.45 13.97 -4.27
N GLY A 36 -2.54 14.26 -3.34
CA GLY A 36 -1.60 15.37 -3.45
C GLY A 36 -0.63 15.17 -4.60
N LEU A 37 -0.04 13.96 -4.70
CA LEU A 37 0.87 13.59 -5.77
C LEU A 37 0.17 13.70 -7.14
N GLY A 38 -1.06 13.22 -7.29
CA GLY A 38 -1.83 13.36 -8.52
C GLY A 38 -2.02 14.81 -8.99
N LYS A 39 -2.18 15.76 -8.06
CA LYS A 39 -2.27 17.20 -8.41
C LYS A 39 -0.93 17.82 -8.78
N TRP A 40 0.17 17.34 -8.20
CA TRP A 40 1.51 17.86 -8.46
C TRP A 40 2.18 17.20 -9.66
N SER A 41 1.88 15.92 -9.94
CA SER A 41 2.37 15.16 -11.09
C SER A 41 1.89 15.72 -12.42
N GLU A 42 0.73 16.38 -12.44
CA GLU A 42 0.22 17.08 -13.63
C GLU A 42 1.01 18.37 -13.92
N LYS A 43 1.56 19.02 -12.88
CA LYS A 43 2.21 20.33 -12.96
C LYS A 43 3.74 20.27 -13.06
N PHE A 44 4.35 19.19 -12.59
CA PHE A 44 5.80 19.05 -12.52
C PHE A 44 6.29 17.80 -13.26
N PRO A 45 7.54 17.81 -13.76
CA PRO A 45 8.11 16.62 -14.39
C PRO A 45 8.18 15.45 -13.40
N THR A 46 7.86 14.25 -13.87
CA THR A 46 7.78 13.02 -13.05
C THR A 46 9.11 12.67 -12.37
N TYR A 47 10.23 12.77 -13.08
CA TYR A 47 11.56 12.39 -12.58
C TYR A 47 11.99 13.15 -11.31
N PRO A 48 11.98 14.50 -11.29
CA PRO A 48 12.27 15.30 -10.10
C PRO A 48 11.36 14.98 -8.91
N LEU A 49 10.06 14.78 -9.16
CA LEU A 49 9.08 14.41 -8.12
C LEU A 49 9.46 13.09 -7.44
N THR A 50 9.75 12.06 -8.23
CA THR A 50 10.15 10.76 -7.68
C THR A 50 11.48 10.84 -6.90
N ILE A 51 12.44 11.65 -7.35
CA ILE A 51 13.70 11.87 -6.61
C ILE A 51 13.42 12.51 -5.25
N VAL A 52 12.57 13.54 -5.21
CA VAL A 52 12.20 14.21 -3.95
C VAL A 52 11.48 13.24 -3.02
N GLN A 53 10.59 12.40 -3.53
CA GLN A 53 9.88 11.40 -2.73
C GLN A 53 10.84 10.37 -2.11
N LEU A 54 11.67 9.74 -2.95
CA LEU A 54 12.64 8.75 -2.49
C LEU A 54 13.67 9.37 -1.55
N GLY A 55 14.14 10.58 -1.84
CA GLY A 55 15.06 11.33 -0.97
C GLY A 55 14.44 11.69 0.38
N THR A 56 13.17 12.10 0.40
CA THR A 56 12.45 12.41 1.63
C THR A 56 12.27 11.15 2.48
N ILE A 57 11.84 10.04 1.88
CA ILE A 57 11.69 8.76 2.59
C ILE A 57 13.05 8.31 3.14
N ALA A 58 14.10 8.32 2.32
CA ALA A 58 15.44 7.92 2.74
C ALA A 58 15.97 8.75 3.91
N LEU A 59 15.74 10.07 3.90
CA LEU A 59 16.16 10.96 4.97
C LEU A 59 15.35 10.71 6.26
N LEU A 60 14.03 10.61 6.16
CA LEU A 60 13.17 10.38 7.32
C LEU A 60 13.42 9.01 7.96
N THR A 61 13.54 7.95 7.16
CA THR A 61 13.83 6.60 7.68
C THR A 61 15.23 6.51 8.28
N SER A 62 16.22 7.19 7.70
CA SER A 62 17.58 7.25 8.26
C SER A 62 17.60 7.97 9.61
N ILE A 63 16.89 9.10 9.74
CA ILE A 63 16.80 9.82 11.02
C ILE A 63 16.13 8.95 12.09
N LEU A 64 15.01 8.31 11.74
CA LEU A 64 14.30 7.41 12.67
C LEU A 64 15.18 6.22 13.09
N ALA A 65 15.92 5.62 12.16
CA ALA A 65 16.82 4.50 12.45
C ALA A 65 17.93 4.90 13.45
N VAL A 66 18.45 6.12 13.35
CA VAL A 66 19.46 6.64 14.30
C VAL A 66 18.86 6.92 15.68
N ILE A 67 17.65 7.48 15.74
CA ILE A 67 16.98 7.83 17.00
C ILE A 67 16.58 6.57 17.77
N ASP A 68 16.06 5.55 17.08
CA ASP A 68 15.54 4.32 17.70
C ASP A 68 16.66 3.38 18.18
N LYS A 69 17.93 3.68 17.84
CA LYS A 69 19.14 2.91 18.19
C LYS A 69 19.12 1.42 17.79
N GLY A 70 18.12 0.98 17.05
CA GLY A 70 17.93 -0.38 16.54
C GLY A 70 18.46 -0.60 15.12
N TYR A 71 19.35 0.27 14.63
CA TYR A 71 19.94 0.09 13.30
C TYR A 71 20.92 -1.07 13.28
N GLU A 72 20.50 -2.21 12.72
CA GLU A 72 21.37 -3.33 12.38
C GLU A 72 21.61 -3.35 10.86
N PRO A 73 22.85 -3.10 10.39
CA PRO A 73 23.16 -3.24 8.98
C PRO A 73 23.07 -4.72 8.56
N PRO A 74 22.77 -5.00 7.28
CA PRO A 74 22.81 -6.36 6.76
C PRO A 74 24.20 -6.97 6.98
N ASN A 75 24.25 -8.14 7.60
CA ASN A 75 25.49 -8.81 7.98
C ASN A 75 25.95 -9.82 6.92
N THR A 76 25.03 -10.30 6.08
CA THR A 76 25.31 -11.35 5.09
C THR A 76 25.18 -10.83 3.65
N ASN A 77 25.99 -11.36 2.73
CA ASN A 77 25.89 -11.06 1.29
C ASN A 77 24.49 -11.32 0.70
N GLN A 78 23.74 -12.28 1.24
CA GLN A 78 22.38 -12.57 0.83
C GLN A 78 21.39 -11.48 1.28
N GLU A 79 21.56 -10.93 2.48
CA GLU A 79 20.74 -9.84 3.01
C GLU A 79 20.98 -8.56 2.21
N TRP A 80 22.23 -8.23 1.90
CA TRP A 80 22.56 -7.10 1.02
C TRP A 80 21.94 -7.23 -0.37
N LYS A 81 21.96 -8.43 -0.97
CA LYS A 81 21.30 -8.67 -2.25
C LYS A 81 19.79 -8.45 -2.15
N ALA A 82 19.15 -8.96 -1.10
CA ALA A 82 17.72 -8.77 -0.87
C ALA A 82 17.38 -7.28 -0.66
N THR A 83 18.14 -6.56 0.15
CA THR A 83 17.96 -5.12 0.40
C THR A 83 18.11 -4.28 -0.87
N ILE A 84 19.15 -4.54 -1.68
CA ILE A 84 19.37 -3.80 -2.92
C ILE A 84 18.25 -4.12 -3.93
N PHE A 85 17.86 -5.40 -4.02
CA PHE A 85 16.79 -5.84 -4.90
C PHE A 85 15.46 -5.16 -4.56
N THR A 86 15.06 -5.14 -3.28
CA THR A 86 13.82 -4.49 -2.85
C THR A 86 13.89 -2.97 -2.98
N ALA A 87 15.00 -2.33 -2.62
CA ALA A 87 15.16 -0.88 -2.72
C ALA A 87 15.07 -0.38 -4.18
N ILE A 88 15.66 -1.10 -5.13
CA ILE A 88 15.66 -0.68 -6.54
C ILE A 88 14.37 -1.13 -7.24
N LEU A 89 14.08 -2.43 -7.24
CA LEU A 89 12.95 -2.95 -8.03
C LEU A 89 11.62 -2.70 -7.35
N ALA A 90 11.49 -3.03 -6.06
CA ALA A 90 10.21 -2.94 -5.36
C ALA A 90 9.88 -1.50 -4.93
N THR A 91 10.88 -0.65 -4.64
CA THR A 91 10.64 0.74 -4.23
C THR A 91 10.87 1.74 -5.35
N SER A 92 12.11 1.87 -5.85
CA SER A 92 12.45 2.96 -6.76
C SER A 92 11.69 2.91 -8.09
N ILE A 93 11.62 1.72 -8.71
CA ILE A 93 10.88 1.53 -9.96
C ILE A 93 9.37 1.62 -9.72
N ALA A 94 8.84 1.03 -8.64
CA ALA A 94 7.42 1.10 -8.33
C ALA A 94 6.95 2.54 -8.13
N PHE A 95 7.67 3.35 -7.35
CA PHE A 95 7.35 4.77 -7.16
C PHE A 95 7.50 5.58 -8.44
N LEU A 96 8.48 5.27 -9.30
CA LEU A 96 8.60 5.92 -10.60
C LEU A 96 7.40 5.62 -11.50
N ILE A 97 7.01 4.35 -11.61
CA ILE A 97 5.82 3.93 -12.37
C ILE A 97 4.57 4.58 -11.79
N GLN A 98 4.42 4.59 -10.47
CA GLN A 98 3.29 5.22 -9.78
C GLN A 98 3.21 6.72 -10.08
N THR A 99 4.32 7.44 -9.95
CA THR A 99 4.37 8.88 -10.22
C THR A 99 4.12 9.17 -11.70
N TRP A 100 4.62 8.31 -12.60
CA TRP A 100 4.40 8.43 -14.04
C TRP A 100 2.94 8.16 -14.40
N SER A 101 2.33 7.11 -13.85
CA SER A 101 0.90 6.82 -14.04
C SER A 101 0.04 7.97 -13.54
N GLN A 102 0.38 8.58 -12.40
CA GLN A 102 -0.34 9.76 -11.89
C GLN A 102 -0.09 11.05 -12.69
N SER A 103 0.95 11.13 -13.52
CA SER A 103 1.12 12.28 -14.43
C SER A 103 0.33 12.13 -15.73
N LYS A 104 -0.21 10.93 -15.99
CA LYS A 104 -0.93 10.58 -17.23
C LYS A 104 -2.39 10.20 -17.01
N MET A 105 -2.76 9.84 -15.79
CA MET A 105 -4.08 9.34 -15.44
C MET A 105 -4.55 9.99 -14.14
N ASP A 106 -5.87 10.08 -13.97
CA ASP A 106 -6.45 10.57 -12.73
C ASP A 106 -6.04 9.72 -11.52
N ALA A 107 -5.89 10.37 -10.37
CA ALA A 107 -5.52 9.72 -9.11
C ALA A 107 -6.48 8.58 -8.74
N THR A 108 -7.75 8.66 -9.16
CA THR A 108 -8.75 7.59 -8.98
C THR A 108 -8.33 6.31 -9.70
N VAL A 109 -7.94 6.40 -10.98
CA VAL A 109 -7.50 5.23 -11.76
C VAL A 109 -6.24 4.62 -11.16
N VAL A 110 -5.29 5.44 -10.72
CA VAL A 110 -4.09 4.93 -10.06
C VAL A 110 -4.40 4.27 -8.72
N ALA A 111 -5.33 4.84 -7.94
CA ALA A 111 -5.78 4.21 -6.69
C ALA A 111 -6.41 2.83 -6.94
N VAL A 112 -7.19 2.69 -8.01
CA VAL A 112 -7.76 1.39 -8.45
C VAL A 112 -6.67 0.37 -8.78
N VAL A 113 -5.62 0.77 -9.48
CA VAL A 113 -4.50 -0.13 -9.80
C VAL A 113 -3.76 -0.57 -8.54
N LEU A 114 -3.52 0.35 -7.60
CA LEU A 114 -2.87 0.04 -6.32
C LEU A 114 -3.72 -0.92 -5.45
N THR A 115 -5.04 -0.76 -5.44
CA THR A 115 -5.92 -1.72 -4.73
C THR A 115 -5.92 -3.09 -5.40
N LEU A 116 -5.79 -3.17 -6.72
CA LEU A 116 -5.61 -4.44 -7.45
C LEU A 116 -4.25 -5.08 -7.16
N GLU A 117 -3.17 -4.31 -7.00
CA GLU A 117 -1.86 -4.84 -6.60
C GLU A 117 -1.95 -5.56 -5.24
N VAL A 118 -2.65 -4.99 -4.27
CA VAL A 118 -2.86 -5.61 -2.94
C VAL A 118 -3.60 -6.95 -3.06
N VAL A 119 -4.58 -7.05 -3.97
CA VAL A 119 -5.29 -8.31 -4.28
C VAL A 119 -4.32 -9.36 -4.81
N PHE A 120 -3.45 -9.02 -5.76
CA PHE A 120 -2.42 -9.95 -6.26
C PHE A 120 -1.40 -10.32 -5.19
N ALA A 121 -0.93 -9.36 -4.40
CA ALA A 121 0.00 -9.61 -3.29
C ALA A 121 -0.59 -10.59 -2.27
N ALA A 122 -1.87 -10.44 -1.92
CA ALA A 122 -2.58 -11.36 -1.04
C ALA A 122 -2.68 -12.77 -1.64
N LEU A 123 -2.98 -12.89 -2.95
CA LEU A 123 -3.01 -14.19 -3.64
C LEU A 123 -1.64 -14.87 -3.62
N PHE A 124 -0.57 -14.13 -3.94
CA PHE A 124 0.79 -14.65 -3.93
C PHE A 124 1.23 -15.07 -2.52
N ALA A 125 0.87 -14.31 -1.48
CA ALA A 125 1.19 -14.66 -0.09
C ALA A 125 0.57 -16.01 0.32
N VAL A 126 -0.68 -16.27 -0.10
CA VAL A 126 -1.38 -17.55 0.15
C VAL A 126 -0.71 -18.69 -0.63
N ILE A 127 -0.42 -18.48 -1.92
CA ILE A 127 0.19 -19.52 -2.77
C ILE A 127 1.62 -19.85 -2.31
N ALA A 128 2.39 -18.84 -1.88
CA ALA A 128 3.77 -19.01 -1.43
C ALA A 128 3.90 -19.70 -0.05
N GLY A 129 2.79 -19.97 0.64
CA GLY A 129 2.80 -20.65 1.94
C GLY A 129 3.53 -19.89 3.05
N GLN A 130 3.65 -18.55 2.93
CA GLN A 130 4.39 -17.70 3.88
C GLN A 130 3.67 -17.52 5.23
N GLU A 131 2.39 -17.86 5.33
CA GLU A 131 1.65 -17.88 6.60
C GLU A 131 1.30 -19.31 7.03
N SER A 132 1.51 -19.63 8.31
CA SER A 132 0.87 -20.79 8.94
C SER A 132 -0.63 -20.56 8.97
N LEU A 133 -1.35 -21.24 8.07
CA LEU A 133 -2.80 -21.16 7.86
C LEU A 133 -3.56 -21.59 9.11
N THR A 134 -3.62 -20.71 10.11
CA THR A 134 -4.61 -20.81 11.17
C THR A 134 -5.96 -20.45 10.55
N ILE A 135 -7.01 -21.24 10.81
CA ILE A 135 -8.36 -21.04 10.27
C ILE A 135 -8.84 -19.58 10.36
N LYS A 136 -8.44 -18.86 11.43
CA LYS A 136 -8.74 -17.44 11.63
C LYS A 136 -8.07 -16.51 10.61
N ALA A 137 -6.79 -16.74 10.29
CA ALA A 137 -6.03 -15.95 9.33
C ALA A 137 -6.59 -16.15 7.91
N THR A 138 -6.92 -17.40 7.56
CA THR A 138 -7.52 -17.72 6.26
C THR A 138 -8.90 -17.07 6.08
N ILE A 139 -9.77 -17.16 7.09
CA ILE A 139 -11.11 -16.55 7.02
C ILE A 139 -11.01 -15.02 7.02
N GLY A 140 -10.14 -14.43 7.85
CA GLY A 140 -9.92 -12.98 7.89
C GLY A 140 -9.37 -12.44 6.57
N GLY A 141 -8.33 -13.08 6.03
CA GLY A 141 -7.74 -12.74 4.74
C GLY A 141 -8.74 -12.86 3.58
N ALA A 142 -9.51 -13.95 3.53
CA ALA A 142 -10.55 -14.14 2.51
C ALA A 142 -11.63 -13.05 2.57
N LEU A 143 -12.01 -12.62 3.78
CA LEU A 143 -13.05 -11.60 3.97
C LEU A 143 -12.55 -10.20 3.59
N ILE A 144 -11.29 -9.87 3.88
CA ILE A 144 -10.63 -8.62 3.43
C ILE A 144 -10.51 -8.62 1.90
N PHE A 145 -10.05 -9.73 1.32
CA PHE A 145 -9.94 -9.90 -0.12
C PHE A 145 -11.30 -9.72 -0.83
N ALA A 146 -12.34 -10.38 -0.33
CA ALA A 146 -13.70 -10.23 -0.85
C ALA A 146 -14.22 -8.79 -0.72
N ALA A 147 -13.97 -8.11 0.41
CA ALA A 147 -14.35 -6.72 0.60
C ALA A 147 -13.64 -5.77 -0.38
N MET A 148 -12.34 -6.00 -0.66
CA MET A 148 -11.59 -5.24 -1.66
C MET A 148 -12.12 -5.44 -3.07
N LEU A 149 -12.40 -6.68 -3.48
CA LEU A 149 -13.01 -6.96 -4.79
C LEU A 149 -14.38 -6.29 -4.96
N LEU A 150 -15.23 -6.36 -3.93
CA LEU A 150 -16.55 -5.70 -3.96
C LEU A 150 -16.44 -4.18 -4.02
N MET A 151 -15.49 -3.59 -3.31
CA MET A 151 -15.22 -2.15 -3.38
C MET A 151 -14.77 -1.75 -4.79
N GLN A 152 -13.91 -2.56 -5.41
CA GLN A 152 -13.38 -2.28 -6.74
C GLN A 152 -14.46 -2.30 -7.82
N VAL A 153 -15.32 -3.33 -7.82
CA VAL A 153 -16.44 -3.47 -8.75
C VAL A 153 -17.46 -2.33 -8.57
N ARG A 154 -17.64 -1.86 -7.34
CA ARG A 154 -18.52 -0.71 -7.07
C ARG A 154 -17.93 0.58 -7.64
N GLN A 155 -16.62 0.82 -7.48
CA GLN A 155 -15.98 2.02 -8.03
C GLN A 155 -16.03 2.04 -9.56
N SER A 156 -15.73 0.93 -10.24
CA SER A 156 -15.80 0.86 -11.71
C SER A 156 -17.20 1.13 -12.26
N ASN A 157 -18.23 0.68 -11.54
CA ASN A 157 -19.63 0.94 -11.91
C ASN A 157 -20.08 2.39 -11.68
N LEU A 158 -19.44 3.12 -10.77
CA LEU A 158 -19.73 4.54 -10.55
C LEU A 158 -19.13 5.40 -11.66
N GLU A 159 -17.90 5.09 -12.08
CA GLU A 159 -17.22 5.78 -13.18
C GLU A 159 -17.91 5.55 -14.52
N SER A 160 -18.38 4.32 -14.80
CA SER A 160 -19.13 4.03 -16.04
C SER A 160 -20.47 4.77 -16.12
N ASN A 161 -21.16 4.93 -14.99
CA ASN A 161 -22.41 5.69 -14.92
C ASN A 161 -22.18 7.19 -15.09
N GLN A 162 -21.04 7.72 -14.64
CA GLN A 162 -20.67 9.13 -14.84
C GLN A 162 -20.22 9.41 -16.28
N ALA A 163 -19.59 8.46 -16.96
CA ALA A 163 -19.21 8.60 -18.37
C ALA A 163 -20.39 8.47 -19.36
N THR A 164 -21.55 8.02 -18.90
CA THR A 164 -22.78 7.89 -19.71
C THR A 164 -23.72 9.10 -19.56
N GLN A 165 -23.40 10.05 -18.66
CA GLN A 165 -24.11 11.33 -18.49
C GLN A 165 -23.29 12.49 -19.08
#